data_AF-A0A7V2ZIK2-F1
#
_entry.id   AF-A0A7V2ZIK2-F1
#
_cell.length_a   1.000
_cell.length_b   1.000
_cell.length_c   1.000
_cell.angle_alpha   90.00
_cell.angle_beta   90.00
_cell.angle_gamma   90.00
#
_symmetry.space_group_name_H-M   'P 1'
#
loop_
_entity.id
_entity.type
_entity.pdbx_description
1 polymer ?
#
loop_
_entity_poly.entity_id
_entity_poly.type
_entity_poly.pdbx_seq_one_letter_code
_entity_poly.pdbx_strand_id
1 'polypeptide(L)'
;MEWLMKTLKLFATFLMLFLGLLISGCNEKPDINSPQSDFTSAKKIVIPQGATINYAKFWIYSKAPKGNYTYAHGITADWTECDVTWNSFAGAFNPTVVDSFLNATIGWKSMDVTSLVNGWLNGSIPNYGILLKDRTTDPGYIWQRSMYDTRETSNKPYLEICYTYNGVQTCTTDVAIADVYIWQLNPNTNYCTNFDLYTGARAVNQEKYSLVRFELETPPPTEFDCETAYAYGQGNSKQTLCFLNIPNKNGNNWGWTNKIGEGTYNWPIYAGAGRCDISKGTLVGTLNVVYSGGTATITYNANPGYIIGDTHVWVGTGNNLLPKAPNGKWSSAPGQFNYNGENPVVVTGLSGDIWIAAHSGVCWEKR
;
A
#
# COMPACT_ATOMS: atom_id res chain seq x y z
N MET A 1 -11.78 -39.24 54.75
CA MET A 1 -11.35 -37.96 55.36
C MET A 1 -10.11 -37.47 54.60
N GLU A 2 -10.24 -37.33 53.28
CA GLU A 2 -9.17 -36.98 52.33
C GLU A 2 -9.72 -36.00 51.29
N TRP A 3 -10.53 -35.05 51.76
CA TRP A 3 -11.10 -33.99 50.93
C TRP A 3 -11.06 -32.67 51.69
N LEU A 4 -9.88 -32.32 52.21
CA LEU A 4 -9.66 -31.04 52.90
C LEU A 4 -8.19 -30.57 52.89
N MET A 5 -7.43 -30.88 51.83
CA MET A 5 -6.01 -30.49 51.74
C MET A 5 -5.54 -29.99 50.37
N LYS A 6 -6.44 -29.41 49.56
CA LYS A 6 -6.08 -28.88 48.22
C LYS A 6 -6.38 -27.40 47.94
N THR A 7 -6.71 -26.59 48.94
CA THR A 7 -7.06 -25.17 48.71
C THR A 7 -6.26 -24.15 49.51
N LEU A 8 -5.09 -24.51 50.07
CA LEU A 8 -4.32 -23.58 50.91
C LEU A 8 -2.81 -23.60 50.65
N LYS A 9 -2.38 -23.38 49.41
CA LYS A 9 -1.01 -22.96 49.09
C LYS A 9 -1.04 -22.15 47.80
N LEU A 10 -1.20 -20.83 47.87
CA LEU A 10 -0.76 -19.87 46.82
C LEU A 10 -1.19 -18.43 47.17
N PHE A 11 -0.88 -17.96 48.39
CA PHE A 11 -0.82 -16.53 48.67
C PHE A 11 0.35 -16.27 49.61
N ALA A 12 1.09 -15.20 49.31
CA ALA A 12 2.35 -14.77 49.92
C ALA A 12 3.58 -15.59 49.51
N THR A 13 4.32 -15.12 48.50
CA THR A 13 5.51 -14.25 48.69
C THR A 13 6.18 -14.10 47.32
N PHE A 14 6.00 -12.99 46.61
CA PHE A 14 6.86 -12.66 45.47
C PHE A 14 6.96 -11.13 45.35
N LEU A 15 7.92 -10.58 46.09
CA LEU A 15 8.35 -9.18 46.01
C LEU A 15 9.72 -9.15 45.32
N MET A 16 9.76 -8.43 44.20
CA MET A 16 10.92 -7.83 43.51
C MET A 16 12.21 -8.65 43.34
N LEU A 17 12.43 -9.10 42.10
CA LEU A 17 13.72 -9.01 41.42
C LEU A 17 13.48 -9.10 39.90
N PHE A 18 13.06 -7.98 39.30
CA PHE A 18 13.12 -7.81 37.85
C PHE A 18 14.56 -7.43 37.49
N LEU A 19 15.42 -8.45 37.35
CA LEU A 19 16.66 -8.30 36.60
C LEU A 19 16.32 -8.56 35.13
N GLY A 20 15.99 -7.49 34.41
CA GLY A 20 15.81 -7.53 32.96
C GLY A 20 17.13 -7.83 32.27
N LEU A 21 17.45 -9.11 32.10
CA LEU A 21 18.41 -9.56 31.11
C LEU A 21 17.75 -9.37 29.74
N LEU A 22 18.05 -8.23 29.11
CA LEU A 22 17.96 -8.08 27.66
C LEU A 22 18.98 -9.04 27.06
N ILE A 23 18.57 -10.28 26.81
CA ILE A 23 19.30 -11.18 25.94
C ILE A 23 19.02 -10.67 24.54
N SER A 24 19.88 -9.78 24.03
CA SER A 24 20.01 -9.54 22.61
C SER A 24 20.47 -10.86 21.99
N GLY A 25 19.51 -11.70 21.61
CA GLY A 25 19.76 -12.92 20.86
C GLY A 25 20.32 -12.52 19.50
N CYS A 26 21.64 -12.48 19.38
CA CYS A 26 22.31 -12.57 18.10
C CYS A 26 22.12 -14.00 17.62
N ASN A 27 21.00 -14.27 16.94
CA ASN A 27 20.88 -15.50 16.16
C ASN A 27 21.91 -15.40 15.03
N GLU A 28 22.93 -16.26 15.08
CA GLU A 28 23.88 -16.42 13.98
C GLU A 28 23.09 -16.82 12.74
N LYS A 29 22.92 -15.89 11.79
CA LYS A 29 22.30 -16.20 10.50
C LYS A 29 23.31 -16.99 9.68
N PRO A 30 23.01 -18.24 9.26
CA PRO A 30 23.93 -19.03 8.46
C PRO A 30 24.14 -18.39 7.10
N ASP A 31 25.26 -18.75 6.45
CA ASP A 31 25.44 -18.49 5.03
C ASP A 31 24.29 -19.11 4.24
N ILE A 32 23.69 -18.31 3.39
CA ILE A 32 22.59 -18.73 2.55
C ILE A 32 23.00 -18.58 1.10
N ASN A 33 22.63 -19.56 0.28
CA ASN A 33 22.71 -19.41 -1.17
C ASN A 33 21.85 -18.20 -1.55
N SER A 34 22.37 -17.32 -2.40
CA SER A 34 21.55 -16.23 -2.95
C SER A 34 20.32 -16.83 -3.61
N PRO A 35 19.11 -16.27 -3.38
CA PRO A 35 17.89 -16.72 -4.05
C PRO A 35 17.86 -16.45 -5.57
N GLN A 36 18.84 -15.77 -6.19
CA GLN A 36 18.75 -15.44 -7.61
C GLN A 36 20.05 -15.52 -8.42
N SER A 37 19.90 -16.02 -9.66
CA SER A 37 20.95 -16.34 -10.64
C SER A 37 20.95 -15.46 -11.91
N ASP A 38 20.17 -14.38 -11.98
CA ASP A 38 20.14 -13.53 -13.17
C ASP A 38 19.83 -12.07 -12.83
N PHE A 39 20.83 -11.19 -13.00
CA PHE A 39 20.70 -9.73 -12.97
C PHE A 39 20.54 -9.23 -14.42
N THR A 40 19.50 -9.68 -15.12
CA THR A 40 19.21 -9.19 -16.47
C THR A 40 18.45 -7.87 -16.37
N SER A 41 19.24 -6.78 -16.38
CA SER A 41 18.82 -5.36 -16.41
C SER A 41 18.34 -4.81 -15.06
N ALA A 42 18.85 -3.62 -14.70
CA ALA A 42 18.38 -2.84 -13.56
C ALA A 42 16.88 -2.57 -13.72
N LYS A 43 16.06 -3.38 -13.06
CA LYS A 43 14.62 -3.22 -13.06
C LYS A 43 14.29 -2.44 -11.80
N LYS A 44 14.12 -1.14 -11.96
CA LYS A 44 13.64 -0.23 -10.93
C LYS A 44 12.48 -0.87 -10.17
N ILE A 45 12.58 -0.96 -8.84
CA ILE A 45 11.50 -1.53 -8.04
C ILE A 45 10.31 -0.58 -8.06
N VAL A 46 9.20 -1.04 -8.65
CA VAL A 46 7.90 -0.37 -8.61
C VAL A 46 6.96 -1.16 -7.71
N ILE A 47 6.60 -0.60 -6.56
CA ILE A 47 5.65 -1.21 -5.61
C ILE A 47 4.28 -0.54 -5.77
N PRO A 48 3.19 -1.29 -6.06
CA PRO A 48 1.85 -0.73 -6.15
C PRO A 48 1.44 -0.01 -4.86
N GLN A 49 0.75 1.12 -4.98
CA GLN A 49 0.21 1.82 -3.81
C GLN A 49 -0.80 0.91 -3.08
N GLY A 50 -0.74 0.88 -1.75
CA GLY A 50 -1.61 0.02 -0.93
C GLY A 50 -1.13 -1.44 -0.82
N ALA A 51 -0.02 -1.80 -1.49
CA ALA A 51 0.63 -3.08 -1.24
C ALA A 51 1.11 -3.17 0.22
N THR A 52 0.95 -4.34 0.83
CA THR A 52 1.51 -4.63 2.16
C THR A 52 2.86 -5.29 1.98
N ILE A 53 3.94 -4.67 2.50
CA ILE A 53 5.27 -5.29 2.49
C ILE A 53 5.27 -6.46 3.47
N ASN A 54 5.53 -7.68 2.97
CA ASN A 54 5.67 -8.88 3.78
C ASN A 54 7.04 -8.92 4.44
N TYR A 55 8.09 -8.69 3.65
CA TYR A 55 9.46 -8.49 4.12
C TYR A 55 10.31 -7.77 3.07
N ALA A 56 11.40 -7.16 3.53
CA ALA A 56 12.48 -6.69 2.67
C ALA A 56 13.83 -7.11 3.23
N LYS A 57 14.73 -7.59 2.35
CA LYS A 57 16.09 -8.00 2.71
C LYS A 57 17.12 -7.30 1.87
N PHE A 58 18.11 -6.71 2.53
CA PHE A 58 19.33 -6.24 1.89
C PHE A 58 20.33 -7.39 1.80
N TRP A 59 20.97 -7.55 0.65
CA TRP A 59 21.91 -8.61 0.34
C TRP A 59 23.26 -8.04 -0.09
N ILE A 60 24.34 -8.60 0.45
CA ILE A 60 25.72 -8.22 0.14
C ILE A 60 26.64 -9.44 0.13
N TYR A 61 27.60 -9.47 -0.80
CA TYR A 61 28.55 -10.57 -0.89
C TYR A 61 29.84 -10.27 -0.11
N SER A 62 30.15 -11.08 0.89
CA SER A 62 31.37 -11.00 1.69
C SER A 62 32.51 -11.74 1.01
N LYS A 63 33.59 -11.03 0.67
CA LYS A 63 34.79 -11.58 -0.01
C LYS A 63 35.87 -11.99 0.96
N ALA A 64 36.00 -11.24 2.06
CA ALA A 64 37.07 -11.42 3.02
C ALA A 64 36.54 -11.13 4.44
N PRO A 65 35.80 -12.07 5.02
CA PRO A 65 35.28 -11.99 6.38
C PRO A 65 36.40 -11.87 7.43
N LYS A 66 36.05 -11.39 8.62
CA LYS A 66 36.96 -11.33 9.77
C LYS A 66 36.44 -11.97 11.06
N GLY A 67 35.18 -12.42 11.07
CA GLY A 67 34.54 -12.98 12.25
C GLY A 67 33.83 -11.95 13.14
N ASN A 68 33.77 -10.69 12.72
CA ASN A 68 33.02 -9.65 13.42
C ASN A 68 31.58 -9.55 12.92
N TYR A 69 30.72 -8.95 13.74
CA TYR A 69 29.39 -8.55 13.31
C TYR A 69 29.45 -7.30 12.45
N THR A 70 28.65 -7.30 11.38
CA THR A 70 28.39 -6.12 10.56
C THR A 70 26.94 -5.70 10.76
N TYR A 71 26.74 -4.42 11.03
CA TYR A 71 25.48 -3.81 11.40
C TYR A 71 24.99 -2.88 10.30
N ALA A 72 23.71 -2.99 9.94
CA ALA A 72 23.03 -2.03 9.09
C ALA A 72 22.37 -0.92 9.90
N HIS A 73 22.44 0.27 9.36
CA HIS A 73 21.80 1.48 9.86
C HIS A 73 21.13 2.24 8.72
N GLY A 74 20.02 2.92 9.00
CA GLY A 74 19.41 3.85 8.05
C GLY A 74 20.23 5.14 7.94
N ILE A 75 20.51 5.58 6.72
CA ILE A 75 21.19 6.85 6.44
C ILE A 75 20.22 8.02 6.61
N THR A 76 20.68 9.13 7.19
CA THR A 76 19.83 10.29 7.54
C THR A 76 20.11 11.55 6.73
N ALA A 77 21.14 11.56 5.88
CA ALA A 77 21.43 12.67 4.97
C ALA A 77 21.73 12.16 3.56
N ASP A 78 21.45 12.99 2.56
CA ASP A 78 21.75 12.68 1.17
C ASP A 78 23.25 12.64 0.91
N TRP A 79 23.67 11.91 -0.12
CA TRP A 79 25.06 11.79 -0.52
C TRP A 79 25.21 11.49 -2.02
N THR A 80 26.32 11.96 -2.57
CA THR A 80 26.77 11.68 -3.93
C THR A 80 27.98 10.75 -3.87
N GLU A 81 27.91 9.65 -4.62
CA GLU A 81 28.87 8.54 -4.58
C GLU A 81 30.32 9.00 -4.68
N CYS A 82 30.63 9.88 -5.63
CA CYS A 82 31.99 10.38 -5.88
C CYS A 82 32.37 11.68 -5.14
N ASP A 83 31.52 12.18 -4.24
CA ASP A 83 31.82 13.39 -3.45
C ASP A 83 31.85 13.14 -1.94
N VAL A 84 31.17 12.10 -1.45
CA VAL A 84 31.06 11.81 -0.01
C VAL A 84 32.40 11.36 0.59
N THR A 85 32.70 11.82 1.81
CA THR A 85 33.91 11.49 2.55
C THR A 85 33.58 11.17 4.01
N TRP A 86 34.58 10.75 4.79
CA TRP A 86 34.37 10.54 6.23
C TRP A 86 33.96 11.83 6.94
N ASN A 87 34.69 12.94 6.70
CA ASN A 87 34.42 14.21 7.37
C ASN A 87 33.05 14.79 7.02
N SER A 88 32.52 14.50 5.83
CA SER A 88 31.19 14.98 5.43
C SER A 88 30.05 14.10 5.94
N PHE A 89 30.30 12.84 6.35
CA PHE A 89 29.23 11.85 6.44
C PHE A 89 29.26 10.87 7.62
N ALA A 90 30.38 10.74 8.34
CA ALA A 90 30.52 9.69 9.36
C ALA A 90 29.48 9.73 10.50
N GLY A 91 28.80 10.86 10.71
CA GLY A 91 27.69 11.01 11.66
C GLY A 91 26.29 10.95 11.07
N ALA A 92 26.13 10.77 9.75
CA ALA A 92 24.86 10.91 9.03
C ALA A 92 24.04 9.60 8.96
N PHE A 93 23.82 8.96 10.11
CA PHE A 93 23.03 7.73 10.21
C PHE A 93 22.27 7.64 11.53
N ASN A 94 21.20 6.84 11.55
CA ASN A 94 20.47 6.52 12.77
C ASN A 94 21.25 5.46 13.59
N PRO A 95 21.64 5.74 14.85
CA PRO A 95 22.42 4.80 15.66
C PRO A 95 21.66 3.52 16.02
N THR A 96 20.33 3.50 15.88
CA THR A 96 19.54 2.28 16.03
C THR A 96 19.94 1.26 14.97
N VAL A 97 20.34 0.07 15.40
CA VAL A 97 20.64 -1.03 14.47
C VAL A 97 19.34 -1.52 13.86
N VAL A 98 19.34 -1.59 12.53
CA VAL A 98 18.22 -2.15 11.75
C VAL A 98 18.27 -3.67 11.82
N ASP A 99 19.42 -4.24 11.47
CA ASP A 99 19.73 -5.66 11.62
C ASP A 99 21.25 -5.87 11.52
N SER A 100 21.72 -7.11 11.71
CA SER A 100 23.14 -7.46 11.62
C SER A 100 23.35 -8.92 11.21
N PHE A 101 24.56 -9.25 10.80
CA PHE A 101 25.00 -10.64 10.62
C PHE A 101 26.43 -10.84 11.12
N LEU A 102 26.77 -12.09 11.48
CA LEU A 102 28.14 -12.50 11.78
C LEU A 102 28.91 -12.74 10.48
N ASN A 103 29.96 -11.94 10.24
CA ASN A 103 30.77 -12.05 9.03
C ASN A 103 31.97 -12.99 9.20
N ALA A 104 31.71 -14.29 9.39
CA ALA A 104 32.75 -15.30 9.64
C ALA A 104 33.27 -16.02 8.38
N THR A 105 32.52 -15.97 7.28
CA THR A 105 32.69 -16.83 6.10
C THR A 105 32.44 -16.04 4.81
N ILE A 106 33.07 -16.50 3.72
CA ILE A 106 32.90 -15.94 2.37
C ILE A 106 31.52 -16.34 1.84
N GLY A 107 30.81 -15.42 1.21
CA GLY A 107 29.52 -15.70 0.58
C GLY A 107 28.49 -14.60 0.79
N TRP A 108 27.26 -14.89 0.36
CA TRP A 108 26.13 -13.99 0.50
C TRP A 108 25.70 -13.85 1.95
N LYS A 109 25.45 -12.60 2.34
CA LYS A 109 24.93 -12.21 3.64
C LYS A 109 23.65 -11.42 3.43
N SER A 110 22.71 -11.55 4.36
CA SER A 110 21.44 -10.81 4.31
C SER A 110 21.15 -10.10 5.62
N MET A 111 20.43 -8.99 5.52
CA MET A 111 19.88 -8.24 6.64
C MET A 111 18.42 -7.91 6.38
N ASP A 112 17.56 -8.08 7.38
CA ASP A 112 16.17 -7.65 7.34
C ASP A 112 16.11 -6.13 7.45
N VAL A 113 15.60 -5.49 6.41
CA VAL A 113 15.45 -4.04 6.30
C VAL A 113 13.99 -3.64 6.08
N THR A 114 13.06 -4.52 6.45
CA THR A 114 11.61 -4.33 6.26
C THR A 114 11.12 -3.02 6.86
N SER A 115 11.61 -2.62 8.04
CA SER A 115 11.23 -1.37 8.69
C SER A 115 11.71 -0.14 7.93
N LEU A 116 12.96 -0.15 7.41
CA LEU A 116 13.48 0.93 6.58
C LEU A 116 12.69 1.08 5.28
N VAL A 117 12.45 -0.03 4.58
CA VAL A 117 11.70 -0.02 3.31
C VAL A 117 10.28 0.48 3.49
N ASN A 118 9.57 0.06 4.56
CA ASN A 118 8.25 0.62 4.87
C ASN A 118 8.33 2.14 5.11
N GLY A 119 9.34 2.61 5.84
CA GLY A 119 9.56 4.04 6.08
C GLY A 119 9.86 4.84 4.81
N TRP A 120 10.61 4.26 3.87
CA TRP A 120 10.89 4.85 2.56
C TRP A 120 9.64 4.96 1.70
N LEU A 121 8.84 3.89 1.63
CA LEU A 121 7.64 3.84 0.79
C LEU A 121 6.49 4.70 1.32
N ASN A 122 6.38 4.87 2.65
CA ASN A 122 5.35 5.72 3.26
C ASN A 122 5.80 7.18 3.50
N GLY A 123 7.05 7.52 3.14
CA GLY A 123 7.60 8.87 3.27
C GLY A 123 7.99 9.30 4.70
N SER A 124 7.88 8.42 5.71
CA SER A 124 8.30 8.73 7.08
C SER A 124 9.82 8.74 7.27
N ILE A 125 10.55 8.08 6.37
CA ILE A 125 12.02 8.07 6.32
C ILE A 125 12.44 8.42 4.89
N PRO A 126 13.24 9.49 4.67
CA PRO A 126 13.83 9.72 3.36
C PRO A 126 14.73 8.55 2.91
N ASN A 127 14.63 8.13 1.65
CA ASN A 127 15.47 7.06 1.12
C ASN A 127 16.86 7.58 0.72
N TYR A 128 17.80 7.49 1.67
CA TYR A 128 19.23 7.75 1.44
C TYR A 128 20.08 6.48 1.47
N GLY A 129 19.47 5.31 1.58
CA GLY A 129 20.15 4.01 1.61
C GLY A 129 20.56 3.53 3.01
N ILE A 130 21.51 2.59 3.01
CA ILE A 130 21.93 1.80 4.17
C ILE A 130 23.42 2.04 4.43
N LEU A 131 23.77 2.29 5.68
CA LEU A 131 25.15 2.33 6.17
C LEU A 131 25.50 1.01 6.85
N LEU A 132 26.63 0.43 6.47
CA LEU A 132 27.21 -0.75 7.10
C LEU A 132 28.43 -0.37 7.93
N LYS A 133 28.47 -0.86 9.17
CA LYS A 133 29.64 -0.72 10.04
C LYS A 133 29.76 -1.88 11.02
N ASP A 134 30.97 -2.07 11.54
CA ASP A 134 31.20 -2.93 12.70
C ASP A 134 31.12 -2.06 13.98
N ARG A 135 30.85 -2.65 15.15
CA ARG A 135 30.84 -1.93 16.43
C ARG A 135 32.20 -1.95 17.09
N THR A 136 32.68 -0.78 17.51
CA THR A 136 33.97 -0.62 18.20
C THR A 136 34.09 -1.38 19.52
N THR A 137 32.96 -1.71 20.13
CA THR A 137 32.86 -2.43 21.39
C THR A 137 32.93 -3.94 21.23
N ASP A 138 32.84 -4.47 20.00
CA ASP A 138 32.81 -5.91 19.79
C ASP A 138 34.19 -6.55 20.00
N PRO A 139 34.26 -7.77 20.55
CA PRO A 139 35.53 -8.48 20.69
C PRO A 139 36.24 -8.65 19.34
N GLY A 140 37.51 -8.24 19.25
CA GLY A 140 38.29 -8.39 18.02
C GLY A 140 38.03 -7.33 16.95
N TYR A 141 37.26 -6.28 17.24
CA TYR A 141 36.95 -5.19 16.31
C TYR A 141 38.19 -4.53 15.68
N ILE A 142 39.20 -4.20 16.49
CA ILE A 142 40.41 -3.51 16.01
C ILE A 142 41.31 -4.47 15.23
N TRP A 143 42.00 -3.94 14.22
CA TRP A 143 42.87 -4.69 13.30
C TRP A 143 42.14 -5.65 12.36
N GLN A 144 40.82 -5.52 12.27
CA GLN A 144 39.97 -6.33 11.39
C GLN A 144 39.18 -5.44 10.45
N ARG A 145 39.33 -5.70 9.15
CA ARG A 145 38.55 -5.07 8.08
C ARG A 145 37.92 -6.14 7.21
N SER A 146 36.61 -6.16 7.18
CA SER A 146 35.84 -7.01 6.28
C SER A 146 35.79 -6.39 4.88
N MET A 147 35.75 -7.22 3.84
CA MET A 147 35.71 -6.78 2.44
C MET A 147 34.48 -7.35 1.74
N TYR A 148 33.78 -6.53 0.96
CA TYR A 148 32.56 -6.89 0.24
C TYR A 148 32.63 -6.45 -1.22
N ASP A 149 31.86 -7.12 -2.08
CA ASP A 149 31.72 -6.72 -3.48
C ASP A 149 30.89 -5.43 -3.62
N THR A 150 31.17 -4.68 -4.68
CA THR A 150 30.47 -3.45 -5.08
C THR A 150 29.49 -3.71 -6.22
N ARG A 151 28.71 -2.69 -6.59
CA ARG A 151 27.80 -2.70 -7.73
C ARG A 151 28.52 -2.86 -9.08
N GLU A 152 29.83 -2.65 -9.18
CA GLU A 152 30.61 -2.86 -10.40
C GLU A 152 30.96 -4.34 -10.63
N THR A 153 30.79 -5.21 -9.63
CA THR A 153 31.15 -6.63 -9.75
C THR A 153 29.98 -7.50 -10.24
N SER A 154 30.21 -8.82 -10.32
CA SER A 154 29.17 -9.82 -10.62
C SER A 154 28.25 -10.11 -9.43
N ASN A 155 28.72 -9.92 -8.19
CA ASN A 155 27.92 -10.14 -6.98
C ASN A 155 27.46 -8.81 -6.38
N LYS A 156 26.72 -8.05 -7.19
CA LYS A 156 26.24 -6.71 -6.85
C LYS A 156 25.39 -6.75 -5.57
N PRO A 157 25.57 -5.81 -4.62
CA PRO A 157 24.61 -5.64 -3.54
C PRO A 157 23.21 -5.38 -4.11
N TYR A 158 22.19 -6.01 -3.52
CA TYR A 158 20.81 -5.90 -4.01
C TYR A 158 19.80 -5.88 -2.86
N LEU A 159 18.61 -5.38 -3.15
CA LEU A 159 17.48 -5.35 -2.26
C LEU A 159 16.42 -6.32 -2.79
N GLU A 160 15.91 -7.18 -1.93
CA GLU A 160 14.80 -8.10 -2.19
C GLU A 160 13.56 -7.60 -1.42
N ILE A 161 12.44 -7.43 -2.11
CA ILE A 161 11.18 -7.00 -1.50
C ILE A 161 10.08 -7.98 -1.90
N CYS A 162 9.41 -8.56 -0.92
CA CYS A 162 8.19 -9.33 -1.13
C CYS A 162 6.99 -8.57 -0.55
N TYR A 163 5.95 -8.41 -1.34
CA TYR A 163 4.75 -7.67 -0.98
C TYR A 163 3.48 -8.39 -1.44
N THR A 164 2.37 -8.11 -0.76
CA THR A 164 1.04 -8.61 -1.10
C THR A 164 0.19 -7.46 -1.62
N TYR A 165 -0.38 -7.61 -2.82
CA TYR A 165 -1.30 -6.66 -3.43
C TYR A 165 -2.48 -7.42 -4.03
N ASN A 166 -3.72 -6.99 -3.74
CA ASN A 166 -4.95 -7.68 -4.15
C ASN A 166 -4.95 -9.20 -3.87
N GLY A 167 -4.40 -9.61 -2.72
CA GLY A 167 -4.31 -11.01 -2.29
C GLY A 167 -3.22 -11.82 -2.99
N VAL A 168 -2.40 -11.23 -3.87
CA VAL A 168 -1.30 -11.89 -4.57
C VAL A 168 0.04 -11.45 -3.99
N GLN A 169 0.88 -12.41 -3.60
CA GLN A 169 2.24 -12.15 -3.16
C GLN A 169 3.19 -12.10 -4.37
N THR A 170 3.95 -11.02 -4.48
CA THR A 170 4.99 -10.81 -5.50
C THR A 170 6.32 -10.50 -4.83
N CYS A 171 7.40 -11.10 -5.31
CA CYS A 171 8.76 -10.79 -4.88
C CYS A 171 9.55 -10.19 -6.04
N THR A 172 10.29 -9.13 -5.77
CA THR A 172 11.11 -8.42 -6.75
C THR A 172 12.46 -8.06 -6.14
N THR A 173 13.48 -7.96 -6.99
CA THR A 173 14.83 -7.58 -6.60
C THR A 173 15.31 -6.41 -7.46
N ASP A 174 16.21 -5.60 -6.91
CA ASP A 174 16.94 -4.58 -7.67
C ASP A 174 18.32 -4.32 -7.04
N VAL A 175 19.27 -3.93 -7.88
CA VAL A 175 20.68 -3.74 -7.51
C VAL A 175 20.93 -2.35 -6.96
N ALA A 176 22.04 -2.19 -6.23
CA ALA A 176 22.45 -0.89 -5.74
C ALA A 176 22.74 0.11 -6.89
N ILE A 177 22.23 1.33 -6.76
CA ILE A 177 22.44 2.42 -7.72
C ILE A 177 23.66 3.29 -7.38
N ALA A 178 24.15 3.21 -6.14
CA ALA A 178 25.40 3.81 -5.70
C ALA A 178 25.95 3.03 -4.51
N ASP A 179 27.26 2.88 -4.42
CA ASP A 179 27.96 2.43 -3.23
C ASP A 179 29.36 3.05 -3.09
N VAL A 180 29.82 3.18 -1.85
CA VAL A 180 31.15 3.73 -1.54
C VAL A 180 31.50 3.37 -0.10
N TYR A 181 32.79 3.31 0.24
CA TYR A 181 33.21 3.32 1.64
C TYR A 181 33.88 4.64 2.00
N ILE A 182 33.69 5.06 3.25
CA ILE A 182 34.36 6.21 3.86
C ILE A 182 35.34 5.71 4.92
N TRP A 183 36.45 6.42 5.12
CA TRP A 183 37.53 5.95 6.00
C TRP A 183 38.09 7.05 6.88
N GLN A 184 38.04 6.82 8.20
CA GLN A 184 38.50 7.76 9.22
C GLN A 184 39.98 8.14 9.12
N LEU A 185 40.87 7.24 8.67
CA LEU A 185 42.29 7.57 8.54
C LEU A 185 42.55 8.61 7.45
N ASN A 186 41.76 8.57 6.38
CA ASN A 186 41.90 9.43 5.21
C ASN A 186 40.59 10.21 5.01
N PRO A 187 40.27 11.14 5.92
CA PRO A 187 38.88 11.52 6.13
C PRO A 187 38.30 12.44 5.05
N ASN A 188 39.15 12.98 4.17
CA ASN A 188 38.76 13.82 3.02
C ASN A 188 38.90 13.08 1.67
N THR A 189 39.25 11.79 1.68
CA THR A 189 39.39 11.00 0.46
C THR A 189 38.08 10.29 0.16
N ASN A 190 37.61 10.42 -1.08
CA ASN A 190 36.50 9.63 -1.63
C ASN A 190 37.04 8.35 -2.30
N TYR A 191 36.27 7.27 -2.27
CA TYR A 191 36.66 5.96 -2.80
C TYR A 191 35.64 5.37 -3.79
N CYS A 192 34.88 6.20 -4.52
CA CYS A 192 33.82 5.72 -5.43
C CYS A 192 34.31 4.83 -6.58
N THR A 193 35.60 4.88 -6.92
CA THR A 193 36.18 4.05 -7.99
C THR A 193 36.74 2.72 -7.48
N ASN A 194 36.63 2.43 -6.18
CA ASN A 194 37.12 1.18 -5.61
C ASN A 194 36.13 0.06 -5.91
N PHE A 195 36.64 -1.12 -6.29
CA PHE A 195 35.85 -2.33 -6.53
C PHE A 195 35.61 -3.19 -5.27
N ASP A 196 35.86 -2.61 -4.10
CA ASP A 196 35.62 -3.26 -2.81
C ASP A 196 35.02 -2.25 -1.80
N LEU A 197 34.00 -2.70 -1.08
CA LEU A 197 33.47 -2.03 0.11
C LEU A 197 34.13 -2.57 1.38
N TYR A 198 34.17 -1.75 2.43
CA TYR A 198 34.86 -2.11 3.67
C TYR A 198 34.14 -1.64 4.93
N THR A 199 34.05 -2.54 5.91
CA THR A 199 33.70 -2.22 7.30
C THR A 199 34.83 -2.61 8.25
N GLY A 200 34.74 -2.17 9.51
CA GLY A 200 35.74 -2.45 10.55
C GLY A 200 36.86 -1.42 10.58
N ALA A 201 37.97 -1.73 11.24
CA ALA A 201 39.05 -0.78 11.48
C ALA A 201 40.44 -1.43 11.31
N ARG A 202 41.40 -0.64 10.81
CA ARG A 202 42.81 -1.10 10.71
C ARG A 202 43.67 -0.73 11.92
N ALA A 203 43.20 0.16 12.78
CA ALA A 203 43.77 0.51 14.08
C ALA A 203 42.69 1.31 14.84
N VAL A 204 43.01 1.73 16.07
CA VAL A 204 42.18 2.71 16.80
C VAL A 204 42.03 3.98 15.96
N ASN A 205 40.80 4.53 15.89
CA ASN A 205 40.47 5.72 15.09
C ASN A 205 40.74 5.57 13.57
N GLN A 206 40.58 4.36 13.01
CA GLN A 206 40.70 4.11 11.57
C GLN A 206 39.50 3.34 11.00
N GLU A 207 38.30 3.63 11.49
CA GLU A 207 37.07 2.95 11.10
C GLU A 207 36.73 3.18 9.63
N LYS A 208 36.05 2.19 9.04
CA LYS A 208 35.45 2.28 7.70
C LYS A 208 33.97 1.95 7.77
N TYR A 209 33.18 2.76 7.07
CA TYR A 209 31.76 2.52 6.86
C TYR A 209 31.52 2.36 5.37
N SER A 210 30.67 1.41 4.99
CA SER A 210 30.17 1.29 3.61
C SER A 210 28.79 1.90 3.51
N LEU A 211 28.52 2.62 2.44
CA LEU A 211 27.24 3.23 2.12
C LEU A 211 26.70 2.54 0.87
N VAL A 212 25.42 2.20 0.86
CA VAL A 212 24.77 1.55 -0.30
C VAL A 212 23.41 2.19 -0.51
N ARG A 213 23.10 2.62 -1.74
CA ARG A 213 21.83 3.27 -2.11
C ARG A 213 21.03 2.41 -3.08
N PHE A 214 19.71 2.40 -2.87
CA PHE A 214 18.73 1.78 -3.74
C PHE A 214 17.73 2.82 -4.20
N GLU A 215 17.21 2.65 -5.42
CA GLU A 215 16.09 3.44 -5.91
C GLU A 215 14.81 2.64 -5.76
N LEU A 216 13.82 3.22 -5.09
CA LEU A 216 12.48 2.67 -4.98
C LEU A 216 11.50 3.68 -5.54
N GLU A 217 10.59 3.22 -6.39
CA GLU A 217 9.45 4.01 -6.82
C GLU A 217 8.15 3.41 -6.28
N THR A 218 7.39 4.23 -5.59
CA THR A 218 5.94 4.06 -5.56
C THR A 218 5.38 4.87 -6.73
N PRO A 219 4.60 4.27 -7.64
CA PRO A 219 3.85 5.06 -8.59
C PRO A 219 2.97 6.06 -7.81
N PRO A 220 2.72 7.26 -8.37
CA PRO A 220 1.85 8.23 -7.73
C PRO A 220 0.49 7.59 -7.43
N PRO A 221 -0.21 8.06 -6.38
CA PRO A 221 -1.53 7.55 -6.07
C PRO A 221 -2.43 7.61 -7.29
N THR A 222 -3.16 6.53 -7.57
CA THR A 222 -4.17 6.57 -8.62
C THR A 222 -5.23 7.58 -8.20
N GLU A 223 -5.27 8.75 -8.84
CA GLU A 223 -6.29 9.74 -8.61
C GLU A 223 -7.59 9.29 -9.29
N PHE A 224 -8.72 9.43 -8.59
CA PHE A 224 -10.04 9.14 -9.14
C PHE A 224 -10.83 10.44 -9.27
N ASP A 225 -11.47 10.63 -10.42
CA ASP A 225 -12.53 11.61 -10.56
C ASP A 225 -13.86 10.91 -10.25
N CYS A 226 -14.68 11.53 -9.40
CA CYS A 226 -16.00 11.00 -9.02
C CYS A 226 -17.10 11.98 -9.42
N GLU A 227 -18.26 11.43 -9.81
CA GLU A 227 -19.40 12.20 -10.27
C GLU A 227 -20.73 11.52 -9.86
N THR A 228 -21.80 12.30 -9.82
CA THR A 228 -23.16 11.79 -9.63
C THR A 228 -23.69 11.21 -10.93
N ALA A 229 -24.32 10.03 -10.86
CA ALA A 229 -24.97 9.39 -11.98
C ALA A 229 -26.40 8.95 -11.70
N TYR A 230 -27.23 8.92 -12.75
CA TYR A 230 -28.59 8.42 -12.70
C TYR A 230 -28.90 7.52 -13.90
N ALA A 231 -29.74 6.51 -13.69
CA ALA A 231 -30.26 5.69 -14.78
C ALA A 231 -31.35 6.42 -15.56
N TYR A 232 -31.22 6.46 -16.88
CA TYR A 232 -32.19 7.07 -17.79
C TYR A 232 -33.06 6.00 -18.44
N GLY A 233 -34.35 6.01 -18.12
CA GLY A 233 -35.33 5.11 -18.73
C GLY A 233 -35.44 5.35 -20.22
N GLN A 234 -35.28 4.28 -21.00
CA GLN A 234 -35.41 4.29 -22.47
C GLN A 234 -36.07 2.99 -22.97
N GLY A 235 -36.36 2.94 -24.27
CA GLY A 235 -36.96 1.77 -24.90
C GLY A 235 -38.44 1.64 -24.55
N ASN A 236 -38.79 0.53 -23.91
CA ASN A 236 -40.17 0.18 -23.52
C ASN A 236 -40.63 0.80 -22.19
N SER A 237 -39.84 1.69 -21.58
CA SER A 237 -40.30 2.51 -20.45
C SER A 237 -41.58 3.26 -20.83
N LYS A 238 -42.60 3.21 -19.97
CA LYS A 238 -43.87 3.91 -20.21
C LYS A 238 -43.71 5.42 -20.15
N GLN A 239 -42.84 5.89 -19.26
CA GLN A 239 -42.56 7.31 -19.10
C GLN A 239 -41.19 7.52 -18.43
N THR A 240 -40.45 8.53 -18.88
CA THR A 240 -39.22 8.97 -18.22
C THR A 240 -39.35 10.45 -17.91
N LEU A 241 -39.32 10.82 -16.64
CA LEU A 241 -39.47 12.21 -16.19
C LEU A 241 -38.15 12.75 -15.67
N CYS A 242 -37.67 13.84 -16.28
CA CYS A 242 -36.63 14.66 -15.68
C CYS A 242 -37.15 15.27 -14.37
N PHE A 243 -36.36 15.13 -13.32
CA PHE A 243 -36.61 15.72 -12.01
C PHE A 243 -36.95 17.20 -12.07
N LEU A 244 -36.28 17.99 -12.89
CA LEU A 244 -36.53 19.43 -12.99
C LEU A 244 -37.90 19.79 -13.55
N ASN A 245 -38.58 18.85 -14.21
CA ASN A 245 -39.89 19.06 -14.82
C ASN A 245 -41.05 18.56 -13.95
N ILE A 246 -40.76 18.05 -12.73
CA ILE A 246 -41.78 17.55 -11.81
C ILE A 246 -42.39 18.73 -11.04
N PRO A 247 -43.70 19.02 -11.17
CA PRO A 247 -44.36 20.07 -10.42
C PRO A 247 -44.31 19.81 -8.91
N ASN A 248 -44.26 20.88 -8.10
CA ASN A 248 -44.23 20.79 -6.63
C ASN A 248 -43.09 19.92 -6.07
N LYS A 249 -41.96 19.88 -6.77
CA LYS A 249 -40.71 19.28 -6.29
C LYS A 249 -39.88 20.28 -5.50
N ASN A 250 -39.15 19.78 -4.51
CA ASN A 250 -38.13 20.51 -3.78
C ASN A 250 -36.72 20.22 -4.34
N GLY A 251 -35.88 21.25 -4.43
CA GLY A 251 -34.49 21.16 -4.85
C GLY A 251 -34.26 21.21 -6.36
N ASN A 252 -33.01 21.47 -6.74
CA ASN A 252 -32.56 21.67 -8.13
C ASN A 252 -31.73 20.48 -8.67
N ASN A 253 -31.78 19.33 -7.98
CA ASN A 253 -31.04 18.15 -8.42
C ASN A 253 -31.66 17.60 -9.71
N TRP A 254 -30.77 17.27 -10.65
CA TRP A 254 -31.13 16.57 -11.87
C TRP A 254 -31.19 15.05 -11.62
N GLY A 255 -31.73 14.32 -12.60
CA GLY A 255 -31.94 12.88 -12.52
C GLY A 255 -33.29 12.51 -13.12
N TRP A 256 -33.62 11.22 -13.10
CA TRP A 256 -34.83 10.71 -13.71
C TRP A 256 -35.59 9.76 -12.78
N THR A 257 -36.91 9.79 -12.91
CA THR A 257 -37.80 8.74 -12.42
C THR A 257 -38.50 8.11 -13.62
N ASN A 258 -38.55 6.79 -13.64
CA ASN A 258 -38.88 5.99 -14.81
C ASN A 258 -40.09 5.11 -14.48
N LYS A 259 -41.19 5.31 -15.21
CA LYS A 259 -42.42 4.52 -15.06
C LYS A 259 -42.34 3.27 -15.93
N ILE A 260 -42.62 2.12 -15.32
CA ILE A 260 -42.62 0.83 -15.99
C ILE A 260 -43.81 -0.04 -15.56
N GLY A 261 -44.20 -0.96 -16.45
CA GLY A 261 -44.98 -2.14 -16.06
C GLY A 261 -44.06 -3.37 -15.92
N GLU A 262 -44.64 -4.54 -15.74
CA GLU A 262 -43.85 -5.79 -15.76
C GLU A 262 -43.10 -5.95 -17.09
N GLY A 263 -41.89 -6.50 -17.00
CA GLY A 263 -40.96 -6.66 -18.11
C GLY A 263 -39.51 -6.57 -17.66
N THR A 264 -38.62 -6.71 -18.64
CA THR A 264 -37.18 -6.54 -18.46
C THR A 264 -36.72 -5.26 -19.14
N TYR A 265 -35.88 -4.49 -18.45
CA TYR A 265 -35.37 -3.20 -18.89
C TYR A 265 -33.86 -3.16 -18.70
N ASN A 266 -33.18 -2.49 -19.63
CA ASN A 266 -31.75 -2.26 -19.59
C ASN A 266 -31.47 -0.78 -19.87
N TRP A 267 -31.24 0.00 -18.82
CA TRP A 267 -31.14 1.45 -18.89
C TRP A 267 -29.71 1.94 -18.76
N PRO A 268 -29.28 2.90 -19.57
CA PRO A 268 -27.97 3.52 -19.43
C PRO A 268 -27.92 4.32 -18.14
N ILE A 269 -26.78 4.24 -17.46
CA ILE A 269 -26.44 5.08 -16.32
C ILE A 269 -25.52 6.20 -16.83
N TYR A 270 -25.96 7.44 -16.70
CA TYR A 270 -25.19 8.61 -17.13
C TYR A 270 -24.67 9.40 -15.94
N ALA A 271 -23.36 9.59 -15.89
CA ALA A 271 -22.67 10.47 -14.95
C ALA A 271 -22.61 11.89 -15.48
N GLY A 272 -22.81 12.90 -14.62
CA GLY A 272 -22.63 14.30 -14.98
C GLY A 272 -23.64 14.84 -16.01
N ALA A 273 -24.78 14.17 -16.21
CA ALA A 273 -25.84 14.58 -17.13
C ALA A 273 -26.71 15.72 -16.55
N GLY A 274 -26.03 16.79 -16.11
CA GLY A 274 -26.62 17.95 -15.47
C GLY A 274 -27.80 18.52 -16.25
N ARG A 275 -28.83 18.93 -15.53
CA ARG A 275 -30.12 19.39 -16.09
C ARG A 275 -30.86 18.33 -16.93
N CYS A 276 -30.59 17.06 -16.68
CA CYS A 276 -31.16 15.92 -17.42
C CYS A 276 -30.77 15.91 -18.91
N ASP A 277 -29.62 16.48 -19.24
CA ASP A 277 -29.12 16.55 -20.61
C ASP A 277 -28.12 15.42 -20.84
N ILE A 278 -28.59 14.32 -21.47
CA ILE A 278 -27.74 13.14 -21.72
C ILE A 278 -26.59 13.43 -22.69
N SER A 279 -26.67 14.50 -23.50
CA SER A 279 -25.57 14.86 -24.40
C SER A 279 -24.32 15.37 -23.65
N LYS A 280 -24.50 15.77 -22.39
CA LYS A 280 -23.42 16.16 -21.47
C LYS A 280 -22.98 15.04 -20.54
N GLY A 281 -23.73 13.94 -20.53
CA GLY A 281 -23.49 12.82 -19.65
C GLY A 281 -22.48 11.82 -20.22
N THR A 282 -21.69 11.24 -19.33
CA THR A 282 -20.82 10.11 -19.67
C THR A 282 -21.57 8.80 -19.39
N LEU A 283 -21.61 7.89 -20.37
CA LEU A 283 -22.21 6.56 -20.18
C LEU A 283 -21.28 5.67 -19.34
N VAL A 284 -21.62 5.49 -18.05
CA VAL A 284 -20.75 4.81 -17.07
C VAL A 284 -21.18 3.40 -16.72
N GLY A 285 -22.36 2.97 -17.17
CA GLY A 285 -22.86 1.64 -16.85
C GLY A 285 -24.28 1.41 -17.32
N THR A 286 -24.87 0.33 -16.84
CA THR A 286 -26.25 -0.06 -17.11
C THR A 286 -26.98 -0.47 -15.83
N LEU A 287 -28.24 -0.08 -15.74
CA LEU A 287 -29.19 -0.56 -14.74
C LEU A 287 -30.06 -1.63 -15.39
N ASN A 288 -29.93 -2.87 -14.93
CA ASN A 288 -30.82 -3.95 -15.31
C ASN A 288 -32.00 -4.00 -14.34
N VAL A 289 -33.22 -3.97 -14.87
CA VAL A 289 -34.45 -4.10 -14.07
C VAL A 289 -35.26 -5.25 -14.60
N VAL A 290 -35.57 -6.23 -13.75
CA VAL A 290 -36.49 -7.33 -14.04
C VAL A 290 -37.69 -7.19 -13.12
N TYR A 291 -38.85 -6.83 -13.66
CA TYR A 291 -40.10 -6.72 -12.90
C TYR A 291 -41.10 -7.76 -13.39
N SER A 292 -41.38 -8.77 -12.57
CA SER A 292 -42.25 -9.90 -12.94
C SER A 292 -42.92 -10.50 -11.70
N GLY A 293 -44.20 -10.85 -11.82
CA GLY A 293 -44.95 -11.49 -10.74
C GLY A 293 -44.97 -10.67 -9.45
N GLY A 294 -45.09 -9.34 -9.56
CA GLY A 294 -45.07 -8.44 -8.42
C GLY A 294 -43.70 -8.28 -7.72
N THR A 295 -42.61 -8.76 -8.33
CA THR A 295 -41.24 -8.63 -7.81
C THR A 295 -40.34 -7.89 -8.80
N ALA A 296 -39.69 -6.82 -8.36
CA ALA A 296 -38.69 -6.08 -9.12
C ALA A 296 -37.28 -6.34 -8.56
N THR A 297 -36.37 -6.81 -9.42
CA THR A 297 -34.94 -6.95 -9.15
C THR A 297 -34.18 -5.90 -9.96
N ILE A 298 -33.39 -5.06 -9.28
CA ILE A 298 -32.69 -3.92 -9.87
C ILE A 298 -31.19 -4.07 -9.61
N THR A 299 -30.39 -4.15 -10.67
CA THR A 299 -28.95 -4.43 -10.61
C THR A 299 -28.16 -3.34 -11.32
N TYR A 300 -27.19 -2.75 -10.63
CA TYR A 300 -26.22 -1.83 -11.23
C TYR A 300 -25.03 -2.61 -11.82
N ASN A 301 -24.64 -2.28 -13.05
CA ASN A 301 -23.47 -2.82 -13.72
C ASN A 301 -22.59 -1.66 -14.22
N ALA A 302 -21.34 -1.61 -13.79
CA ALA A 302 -20.40 -0.60 -14.26
C ALA A 302 -19.81 -1.01 -15.63
N ASN A 303 -19.59 -0.04 -16.52
CA ASN A 303 -18.80 -0.25 -17.72
C ASN A 303 -17.31 -0.40 -17.36
N PRO A 304 -16.48 -1.04 -18.20
CA PRO A 304 -15.04 -1.13 -17.97
C PRO A 304 -14.39 0.24 -17.70
N GLY A 305 -13.60 0.33 -16.64
CA GLY A 305 -12.92 1.57 -16.21
C GLY A 305 -13.73 2.46 -15.27
N TYR A 306 -14.97 2.09 -14.93
CA TYR A 306 -15.81 2.80 -13.98
C TYR A 306 -16.10 1.94 -12.74
N ILE A 307 -16.24 2.60 -11.59
CA ILE A 307 -16.59 1.99 -10.32
C ILE A 307 -17.89 2.61 -9.85
N ILE A 308 -18.96 1.82 -9.77
CA ILE A 308 -20.24 2.26 -9.18
C ILE A 308 -20.17 2.04 -7.67
N GLY A 309 -20.35 3.12 -6.90
CA GLY A 309 -20.51 3.13 -5.45
C GLY A 309 -21.88 3.70 -5.05
N ASP A 310 -22.01 4.15 -3.80
CA ASP A 310 -23.14 4.90 -3.20
C ASP A 310 -24.48 4.78 -3.96
N THR A 311 -25.04 3.58 -4.01
CA THR A 311 -26.27 3.30 -4.75
C THR A 311 -27.49 3.70 -3.92
N HIS A 312 -28.46 4.33 -4.58
CA HIS A 312 -29.74 4.73 -3.97
C HIS A 312 -30.86 4.47 -4.97
N VAL A 313 -31.89 3.73 -4.58
CA VAL A 313 -33.01 3.37 -5.44
C VAL A 313 -34.33 3.75 -4.77
N TRP A 314 -35.14 4.53 -5.48
CA TRP A 314 -36.54 4.73 -5.17
C TRP A 314 -37.38 3.75 -5.98
N VAL A 315 -38.26 3.00 -5.30
CA VAL A 315 -39.35 2.25 -5.94
C VAL A 315 -40.68 2.73 -5.36
N GLY A 316 -41.52 3.34 -6.20
CA GLY A 316 -42.83 3.86 -5.81
C GLY A 316 -43.96 3.24 -6.63
N THR A 317 -45.11 3.02 -5.99
CA THR A 317 -46.33 2.50 -6.64
C THR A 317 -47.34 3.61 -6.90
N GLY A 318 -48.21 3.41 -7.90
CA GLY A 318 -49.29 4.34 -8.22
C GLY A 318 -48.77 5.73 -8.62
N ASN A 319 -49.17 6.76 -7.86
CA ASN A 319 -48.79 8.15 -8.13
C ASN A 319 -47.52 8.61 -7.40
N ASN A 320 -46.81 7.70 -6.73
CA ASN A 320 -45.61 8.02 -5.95
C ASN A 320 -44.35 8.03 -6.82
N LEU A 321 -44.21 9.08 -7.62
CA LEU A 321 -43.09 9.25 -8.56
C LEU A 321 -41.72 9.39 -7.89
N LEU A 322 -41.68 9.87 -6.65
CA LEU A 322 -40.50 10.12 -5.79
C LEU A 322 -40.95 10.07 -4.31
N PRO A 323 -40.04 10.06 -3.33
CA PRO A 323 -40.43 10.27 -1.93
C PRO A 323 -40.98 11.68 -1.71
N LYS A 324 -41.87 11.84 -0.73
CA LYS A 324 -42.31 13.17 -0.25
C LYS A 324 -41.44 13.63 0.91
N ALA A 325 -40.95 14.86 0.83
CA ALA A 325 -40.31 15.54 1.95
C ALA A 325 -41.35 15.95 3.01
N PRO A 326 -40.93 16.28 4.25
CA PRO A 326 -41.84 16.69 5.32
C PRO A 326 -42.76 17.87 4.98
N ASN A 327 -42.35 18.73 4.03
CA ASN A 327 -43.14 19.85 3.54
C ASN A 327 -44.19 19.45 2.47
N GLY A 328 -44.41 18.16 2.24
CA GLY A 328 -45.38 17.61 1.29
C GLY A 328 -44.95 17.65 -0.19
N LYS A 329 -43.79 18.25 -0.50
CA LYS A 329 -43.23 18.33 -1.86
C LYS A 329 -42.47 17.06 -2.21
N TRP A 330 -42.32 16.77 -3.51
CA TRP A 330 -41.47 15.66 -3.95
C TRP A 330 -40.00 15.95 -3.67
N SER A 331 -39.24 14.92 -3.30
CA SER A 331 -37.80 15.01 -3.06
C SER A 331 -37.01 14.13 -4.01
N SER A 332 -35.87 14.61 -4.48
CA SER A 332 -34.85 13.81 -5.19
C SER A 332 -33.51 13.84 -4.49
N ALA A 333 -33.49 13.97 -3.17
CA ALA A 333 -32.30 13.66 -2.41
C ALA A 333 -32.12 12.13 -2.43
N PRO A 334 -31.00 11.59 -2.98
CA PRO A 334 -30.78 10.15 -3.04
C PRO A 334 -30.94 9.46 -1.69
N GLY A 335 -30.40 10.06 -0.62
CA GLY A 335 -30.52 9.53 0.75
C GLY A 335 -31.94 9.46 1.33
N GLN A 336 -32.96 9.94 0.61
CA GLN A 336 -34.37 9.77 0.97
C GLN A 336 -35.08 8.67 0.18
N PHE A 337 -34.36 7.96 -0.68
CA PHE A 337 -34.88 6.82 -1.40
C PHE A 337 -35.00 5.61 -0.46
N ASN A 338 -35.90 4.67 -0.79
CA ASN A 338 -36.27 3.58 0.12
C ASN A 338 -35.29 2.41 0.13
N TYR A 339 -34.26 2.41 -0.71
CA TYR A 339 -33.19 1.40 -0.74
C TYR A 339 -31.84 2.07 -0.96
N ASN A 340 -30.86 1.83 -0.08
CA ASN A 340 -29.57 2.54 -0.07
C ASN A 340 -28.43 1.55 0.21
N GLY A 341 -27.44 1.48 -0.69
CA GLY A 341 -26.27 0.60 -0.56
C GLY A 341 -26.49 -0.86 -0.96
N GLU A 342 -27.69 -1.21 -1.45
CA GLU A 342 -28.04 -2.55 -1.91
C GLU A 342 -27.78 -2.71 -3.42
N ASN A 343 -27.18 -3.84 -3.83
CA ASN A 343 -27.05 -4.25 -5.23
C ASN A 343 -26.90 -5.78 -5.31
N PRO A 344 -27.91 -6.53 -5.81
CA PRO A 344 -29.17 -6.05 -6.36
C PRO A 344 -30.14 -5.57 -5.28
N VAL A 345 -31.04 -4.64 -5.65
CA VAL A 345 -32.23 -4.29 -4.87
C VAL A 345 -33.37 -5.23 -5.28
N VAL A 346 -34.02 -5.88 -4.32
CA VAL A 346 -35.16 -6.77 -4.57
C VAL A 346 -36.40 -6.25 -3.83
N VAL A 347 -37.45 -5.93 -4.58
CA VAL A 347 -38.70 -5.37 -4.05
C VAL A 347 -39.88 -6.28 -4.42
N THR A 348 -40.61 -6.76 -3.43
CA THR A 348 -41.77 -7.67 -3.61
C THR A 348 -43.08 -6.97 -3.28
N GLY A 349 -44.21 -7.61 -3.61
CA GLY A 349 -45.55 -7.08 -3.30
C GLY A 349 -45.96 -5.89 -4.15
N LEU A 350 -45.31 -5.71 -5.30
CA LEU A 350 -45.63 -4.66 -6.26
C LEU A 350 -46.83 -5.07 -7.11
N SER A 351 -47.59 -4.09 -7.57
CA SER A 351 -48.71 -4.31 -8.49
C SER A 351 -48.88 -3.12 -9.42
N GLY A 352 -49.32 -3.41 -10.64
CA GLY A 352 -49.49 -2.40 -11.69
C GLY A 352 -48.17 -1.72 -12.03
N ASP A 353 -48.27 -0.46 -12.47
CA ASP A 353 -47.13 0.34 -12.86
C ASP A 353 -46.38 0.88 -11.63
N ILE A 354 -45.05 0.86 -11.72
CA ILE A 354 -44.15 1.37 -10.69
C ILE A 354 -43.26 2.48 -11.27
N TRP A 355 -42.73 3.31 -10.37
CA TRP A 355 -41.75 4.35 -10.64
C TRP A 355 -40.41 3.95 -10.03
N ILE A 356 -39.35 4.04 -10.83
CA ILE A 356 -37.98 3.76 -10.39
C ILE A 356 -37.11 4.99 -10.63
N ALA A 357 -36.48 5.50 -9.57
CA ALA A 357 -35.36 6.42 -9.68
C ALA A 357 -34.11 5.77 -9.11
N ALA A 358 -33.03 5.71 -9.88
CA ALA A 358 -31.81 5.00 -9.53
C ALA A 358 -30.62 5.95 -9.65
N HIS A 359 -29.97 6.20 -8.51
CA HIS A 359 -28.81 7.06 -8.35
C HIS A 359 -27.60 6.22 -7.96
N SER A 360 -26.42 6.61 -8.43
CA SER A 360 -25.15 6.10 -7.95
C SER A 360 -24.08 7.19 -7.92
N GLY A 361 -23.21 7.14 -6.91
CA GLY A 361 -21.88 7.71 -7.06
C GLY A 361 -21.07 6.85 -8.02
N VAL A 362 -20.30 7.47 -8.91
CA VAL A 362 -19.41 6.75 -9.82
C VAL A 362 -18.04 7.41 -9.85
N CYS A 363 -16.99 6.60 -9.86
CA CYS A 363 -15.62 7.07 -9.96
C CYS A 363 -14.88 6.37 -11.12
N TRP A 364 -13.89 7.04 -11.68
CA TRP A 364 -12.97 6.46 -12.68
C TRP A 364 -11.57 7.03 -12.49
N GLU A 365 -10.55 6.29 -12.94
CA GLU A 365 -9.17 6.75 -12.88
C GLU A 365 -8.99 8.01 -13.73
N LYS A 366 -8.38 9.03 -13.12
CA LYS A 366 -8.04 10.28 -13.77
C LYS A 366 -6.95 10.01 -14.82
N ARG A 367 -7.20 10.49 -16.05
CA ARG A 367 -6.31 10.25 -17.21
C ARG A 367 -5.25 11.31 -17.37
#